data_AF-A0A250E6N1-F1
#
_entry.id   AF-A0A250E6N1-F1
#
_cell.length_a   1.000
_cell.length_b   1.000
_cell.length_c   1.000
_cell.angle_alpha   90.00
_cell.angle_beta   90.00
_cell.angle_gamma   90.00
#
_symmetry.space_group_name_H-M   'P 1'
#
loop_
_entity.id
_entity.type
_entity.pdbx_description
1 polymer ?
#
loop_
_entity_poly.entity_id
_entity_poly.type
_entity_poly.pdbx_seq_one_letter_code
_entity_poly.pdbx_strand_id
1 'polypeptide(L)'
;MRQKNLTKKLMIALLGVVLFVSCSKNENETEQVQETSKITARSAEQQSIETTVANFYDCLKKLKYSGFSDFFYDNFFLPSATTENKTWYQYLDGKFREQYVRGSFVYETLLGTYTWNNSTKMWNKTANSTNVTLHFPENNATSSNNAMLVLENYTSLNIGKNSLPTKGKATITVNNKKIIEVDMRKIEYGLIPTLINSADITIYGAPFTTVVKLEKNGFAYNLTSNTSAPDGCTTTVKGVINLTNNSNISTDNVDLKTIAFENFKDLEFSVNFEDLELKAKADIAGLKSLNKNVYSIEDINKFVNVDVISSGKKVANLRYNEDNNGKYDPDVVFLDGTTNKAESYFSYFSKKVKHVFRVVFGLEK
;
A
#
# COMPACT_ATOMS: atom_id res chain seq x y z
N MET A 1 18.36 7.78 17.88
CA MET A 1 17.07 7.14 18.24
C MET A 1 15.87 8.10 18.32
N ARG A 2 16.04 9.42 18.50
CA ARG A 2 14.95 10.39 18.78
C ARG A 2 14.15 10.90 17.56
N GLN A 3 14.73 10.95 16.37
CA GLN A 3 14.07 11.39 15.13
C GLN A 3 13.10 10.33 14.54
N LYS A 4 13.30 9.04 14.85
CA LYS A 4 12.56 7.91 14.26
C LYS A 4 11.08 7.82 14.68
N ASN A 5 10.70 8.36 15.84
CA ASN A 5 9.30 8.36 16.31
C ASN A 5 8.48 9.52 15.72
N LEU A 6 9.13 10.65 15.39
CA LEU A 6 8.50 11.83 14.79
C LEU A 6 8.10 11.56 13.33
N THR A 7 9.03 11.04 12.52
CA THR A 7 8.77 10.63 11.14
C THR A 7 7.71 9.53 11.08
N LYS A 8 7.66 8.62 12.07
CA LYS A 8 6.60 7.59 12.17
C LYS A 8 5.23 8.21 12.41
N LYS A 9 5.07 9.08 13.43
CA LYS A 9 3.77 9.67 13.77
C LYS A 9 3.24 10.62 12.69
N LEU A 10 4.12 11.36 12.03
CA LEU A 10 3.73 12.27 10.96
C LEU A 10 3.51 11.58 9.62
N MET A 11 4.30 10.54 9.29
CA MET A 11 3.99 9.64 8.17
C MET A 11 2.69 8.88 8.45
N ILE A 12 2.37 8.50 9.68
CA ILE A 12 1.07 7.90 10.04
C ILE A 12 -0.07 8.91 9.96
N ALA A 13 0.16 10.21 10.20
CA ALA A 13 -0.85 11.26 9.99
C ALA A 13 -1.04 11.58 8.49
N LEU A 14 0.04 11.60 7.70
CA LEU A 14 0.04 11.89 6.26
C LEU A 14 -0.39 10.69 5.39
N LEU A 15 0.10 9.48 5.71
CA LEU A 15 -0.48 8.21 5.22
C LEU A 15 -1.80 7.91 5.91
N GLY A 16 -2.17 8.60 6.99
CA GLY A 16 -3.45 8.45 7.67
C GLY A 16 -4.61 8.66 6.72
N VAL A 17 -4.43 9.42 5.65
CA VAL A 17 -5.41 9.64 4.58
C VAL A 17 -5.55 8.44 3.65
N VAL A 18 -4.48 7.65 3.48
CA VAL A 18 -4.47 6.36 2.76
C VAL A 18 -4.71 5.17 3.73
N LEU A 19 -4.59 5.41 5.05
CA LEU A 19 -4.64 4.45 6.15
C LEU A 19 -5.67 4.83 7.22
N PHE A 20 -6.77 5.53 6.90
CA PHE A 20 -7.90 5.71 7.84
C PHE A 20 -8.59 4.37 8.18
N VAL A 21 -8.05 3.26 7.66
CA VAL A 21 -8.28 1.86 8.04
C VAL A 21 -7.50 1.43 9.30
N SER A 22 -6.44 2.11 9.72
CA SER A 22 -5.72 1.80 10.96
C SER A 22 -6.04 2.82 12.06
N CYS A 23 -7.30 2.82 12.51
CA CYS A 23 -7.59 3.24 13.88
C CYS A 23 -6.69 2.41 14.80
N SER A 24 -5.89 3.14 15.56
CA SER A 24 -4.86 2.61 16.41
C SER A 24 -5.48 1.69 17.47
N LYS A 25 -4.94 0.47 17.64
CA LYS A 25 -5.38 -0.49 18.67
C LYS A 25 -5.40 0.16 20.07
N ASN A 26 -6.39 -0.20 20.86
CA ASN A 26 -6.18 -0.91 22.13
C ASN A 26 -7.19 -2.07 22.15
N GLU A 27 -6.68 -3.29 22.32
CA GLU A 27 -7.49 -4.49 22.52
C GLU A 27 -8.05 -4.46 23.94
N ASN A 28 -9.37 -4.33 24.05
CA ASN A 28 -10.17 -5.08 25.01
C ASN A 28 -11.43 -5.49 24.24
N GLU A 29 -11.58 -6.80 24.04
CA GLU A 29 -12.74 -7.40 23.41
C GLU A 29 -13.96 -7.18 24.30
N THR A 30 -14.80 -6.23 23.93
CA THR A 30 -16.22 -6.28 24.25
C THR A 30 -16.96 -6.01 22.95
N GLU A 31 -17.79 -6.97 22.57
CA GLU A 31 -18.71 -6.88 21.44
C GLU A 31 -19.60 -5.64 21.63
N GLN A 32 -19.27 -4.54 20.97
CA GLN A 32 -20.26 -3.50 20.73
C GLN A 32 -21.18 -4.01 19.62
N VAL A 33 -22.20 -4.74 20.05
CA VAL A 33 -23.51 -4.74 19.41
C VAL A 33 -23.89 -3.27 19.21
N GLN A 34 -24.38 -2.91 18.02
CA GLN A 34 -24.99 -1.61 17.78
C GLN A 34 -25.98 -1.33 18.91
N GLU A 35 -25.66 -0.41 19.82
CA GLU A 35 -26.67 0.20 20.68
C GLU A 35 -27.56 1.04 19.78
N THR A 36 -28.66 0.44 19.36
CA THR A 36 -29.77 1.05 18.61
C THR A 36 -30.53 2.10 19.45
N SER A 37 -29.99 2.53 20.58
CA SER A 37 -30.70 3.21 21.68
C SER A 37 -30.29 4.68 21.89
N LYS A 38 -29.71 5.35 20.89
CA LYS A 38 -29.73 6.82 20.75
C LYS A 38 -29.85 7.22 19.28
N ILE A 39 -31.03 7.06 18.69
CA ILE A 39 -31.35 7.63 17.38
C ILE A 39 -31.62 9.13 17.60
N THR A 40 -30.57 9.93 17.60
CA THR A 40 -30.68 11.30 17.07
C THR A 40 -30.83 11.16 15.56
N ALA A 41 -31.80 11.84 14.93
CA ALA A 41 -31.98 11.77 13.48
C ALA A 41 -30.65 12.09 12.79
N ARG A 42 -30.09 11.12 12.06
CA ARG A 42 -28.82 11.31 11.34
C ARG A 42 -29.04 12.27 10.18
N SER A 43 -28.12 13.21 9.99
CA SER A 43 -28.17 14.12 8.84
C SER A 43 -27.93 13.33 7.54
N ALA A 44 -28.34 13.90 6.41
CA ALA A 44 -28.14 13.28 5.10
C ALA A 44 -26.64 13.08 4.78
N GLU A 45 -25.80 14.00 5.25
CA GLU A 45 -24.34 13.95 5.10
C GLU A 45 -23.74 12.78 5.89
N GLN A 46 -24.23 12.53 7.11
CA GLN A 46 -23.79 11.40 7.93
C GLN A 46 -24.13 10.07 7.25
N GLN A 47 -25.35 9.94 6.73
CA GLN A 47 -25.79 8.74 6.02
C GLN A 47 -24.97 8.50 4.75
N SER A 48 -24.67 9.56 3.99
CA SER A 48 -23.85 9.46 2.78
C SER A 48 -22.46 8.90 3.07
N ILE A 49 -21.78 9.41 4.11
CA ILE A 49 -20.46 8.90 4.51
C ILE A 49 -20.56 7.42 4.90
N GLU A 50 -21.56 7.04 5.69
CA GLU A 50 -21.76 5.64 6.14
C GLU A 50 -22.01 4.68 4.99
N THR A 51 -22.89 5.05 4.05
CA THR A 51 -23.20 4.24 2.87
C THR A 51 -21.96 4.03 2.02
N THR A 52 -21.20 5.08 1.72
CA THR A 52 -19.99 4.96 0.90
C THR A 52 -18.91 4.13 1.58
N VAL A 53 -18.74 4.26 2.90
CA VAL A 53 -17.82 3.40 3.67
C VAL A 53 -18.27 1.92 3.67
N ALA A 54 -19.58 1.67 3.74
CA ALA A 54 -20.13 0.31 3.64
C ALA A 54 -19.88 -0.30 2.26
N ASN A 55 -20.10 0.47 1.19
CA ASN A 55 -19.82 0.04 -0.19
C ASN A 55 -18.33 -0.29 -0.39
N PHE A 56 -17.44 0.53 0.17
CA PHE A 56 -16.00 0.25 0.11
C PHE A 56 -15.64 -1.07 0.80
N TYR A 57 -16.25 -1.32 1.95
CA TYR A 57 -16.07 -2.60 2.63
C TYR A 57 -16.59 -3.79 1.80
N ASP A 58 -17.75 -3.65 1.14
CA ASP A 58 -18.28 -4.70 0.28
C ASP A 58 -17.38 -4.93 -0.96
N CYS A 59 -16.71 -3.90 -1.46
CA CYS A 59 -15.63 -4.07 -2.44
C CYS A 59 -14.46 -4.87 -1.84
N LEU A 60 -13.97 -4.53 -0.65
CA LEU A 60 -12.85 -5.24 0.00
C LEU A 60 -13.17 -6.70 0.32
N LYS A 61 -14.42 -7.04 0.66
CA LYS A 61 -14.83 -8.45 0.82
C LYS A 61 -14.55 -9.30 -0.41
N LYS A 62 -14.55 -8.72 -1.61
CA LYS A 62 -14.28 -9.49 -2.83
C LYS A 62 -12.83 -9.94 -2.92
N LEU A 63 -11.89 -9.23 -2.27
CA LEU A 63 -10.52 -9.72 -2.08
C LEU A 63 -10.53 -11.01 -1.25
N LYS A 64 -11.33 -11.07 -0.18
CA LYS A 64 -11.45 -12.26 0.70
C LYS A 64 -11.77 -13.54 -0.06
N TYR A 65 -12.62 -13.46 -1.07
CA TYR A 65 -13.09 -14.63 -1.81
C TYR A 65 -12.35 -14.85 -3.13
N SER A 66 -11.18 -14.23 -3.30
CA SER A 66 -10.35 -14.39 -4.48
C SER A 66 -9.20 -15.36 -4.21
N GLY A 67 -8.83 -16.18 -5.21
CA GLY A 67 -7.63 -17.02 -5.12
C GLY A 67 -6.32 -16.24 -5.05
N PHE A 68 -6.36 -14.91 -5.18
CA PHE A 68 -5.22 -14.02 -4.98
C PHE A 68 -4.81 -13.90 -3.52
N SER A 69 -5.78 -13.68 -2.64
CA SER A 69 -5.58 -13.46 -1.21
C SER A 69 -4.87 -14.63 -0.53
N ASP A 70 -5.41 -15.83 -0.70
CA ASP A 70 -4.86 -17.06 -0.12
C ASP A 70 -3.44 -17.33 -0.65
N PHE A 71 -3.27 -17.26 -1.98
CA PHE A 71 -1.97 -17.46 -2.62
C PHE A 71 -0.93 -16.46 -2.09
N PHE A 72 -1.28 -15.17 -2.00
CA PHE A 72 -0.36 -14.12 -1.58
C PHE A 72 0.04 -14.26 -0.10
N TYR A 73 -0.90 -14.62 0.77
CA TYR A 73 -0.60 -14.87 2.18
C TYR A 73 0.38 -16.04 2.37
N ASP A 74 0.01 -17.21 1.82
CA ASP A 74 0.76 -18.45 2.01
C ASP A 74 2.18 -18.34 1.45
N ASN A 75 2.35 -17.59 0.36
CA ASN A 75 3.63 -17.47 -0.31
C ASN A 75 4.52 -16.37 0.25
N PHE A 76 3.98 -15.25 0.72
CA PHE A 76 4.77 -14.05 1.06
C PHE A 76 4.71 -13.62 2.52
N PHE A 77 3.79 -14.14 3.33
CA PHE A 77 3.61 -13.70 4.73
C PHE A 77 3.73 -14.82 5.76
N LEU A 78 3.29 -16.04 5.45
CA LEU A 78 3.32 -17.14 6.41
C LEU A 78 4.74 -17.74 6.56
N PRO A 79 5.48 -17.47 7.66
CA PRO A 79 6.89 -17.86 7.79
C PRO A 79 7.09 -19.35 8.15
N SER A 80 6.00 -20.09 8.38
CA SER A 80 6.02 -21.49 8.83
C SER A 80 5.94 -22.52 7.70
N ALA A 81 6.05 -22.08 6.43
CA ALA A 81 6.02 -23.00 5.29
C ALA A 81 7.27 -23.88 5.18
N THR A 82 8.36 -23.56 5.90
CA THR A 82 9.62 -24.31 5.83
C THR A 82 10.30 -24.41 7.20
N THR A 83 11.20 -25.38 7.36
CA THR A 83 12.03 -25.55 8.57
C THR A 83 13.00 -24.38 8.82
N GLU A 84 13.12 -23.45 7.87
CA GLU A 84 14.05 -22.30 7.91
C GLU A 84 13.38 -20.98 8.35
N ASN A 85 12.13 -21.02 8.83
CA ASN A 85 11.35 -19.82 9.17
C ASN A 85 11.25 -18.80 8.00
N LYS A 86 11.21 -19.34 6.77
CA LYS A 86 11.02 -18.60 5.52
C LYS A 86 9.65 -18.88 4.97
N THR A 87 9.06 -17.87 4.33
CA THR A 87 7.87 -18.03 3.50
C THR A 87 8.18 -18.95 2.31
N TRP A 88 7.15 -19.56 1.71
CA TRP A 88 7.35 -20.50 0.61
C TRP A 88 8.08 -19.85 -0.58
N TYR A 89 7.71 -18.62 -0.94
CA TYR A 89 8.38 -17.89 -2.01
C TYR A 89 9.84 -17.57 -1.68
N GLN A 90 10.14 -17.12 -0.46
CA GLN A 90 11.53 -16.84 -0.04
C GLN A 90 12.41 -18.09 -0.09
N TYR A 91 11.86 -19.26 0.23
CA TYR A 91 12.58 -20.52 0.12
C TYR A 91 12.88 -20.86 -1.34
N LEU A 92 11.87 -20.77 -2.21
CA LEU A 92 12.00 -21.00 -3.65
C LEU A 92 12.99 -20.03 -4.32
N ASP A 93 12.88 -18.73 -4.05
CA ASP A 93 13.80 -17.69 -4.55
C ASP A 93 15.23 -17.91 -4.03
N GLY A 94 15.38 -18.24 -2.74
CA GLY A 94 16.66 -18.56 -2.14
C GLY A 94 17.38 -19.69 -2.89
N LYS A 95 16.67 -20.80 -3.15
CA LYS A 95 17.22 -21.93 -3.91
C LYS A 95 17.54 -21.55 -5.36
N PHE A 96 16.67 -20.78 -6.02
CA PHE A 96 16.91 -20.35 -7.38
C PHE A 96 18.18 -19.49 -7.47
N ARG A 97 18.36 -18.57 -6.53
CA ARG A 97 19.53 -17.70 -6.45
C ARG A 97 20.81 -18.47 -6.18
N GLU A 98 20.79 -19.39 -5.22
CA GLU A 98 21.93 -20.28 -4.92
C GLU A 98 22.40 -21.05 -6.16
N GLN A 99 21.46 -21.52 -6.99
CA GLN A 99 21.77 -22.35 -8.16
C GLN A 99 22.16 -21.55 -9.41
N TYR A 100 21.50 -20.42 -9.67
CA TYR A 100 21.58 -19.74 -10.98
C TYR A 100 22.03 -18.29 -10.92
N VAL A 101 22.02 -17.63 -9.75
CA VAL A 101 22.40 -16.21 -9.63
C VAL A 101 23.79 -16.08 -9.00
N ARG A 102 24.81 -15.87 -9.84
CA ARG A 102 26.18 -15.59 -9.38
C ARG A 102 26.41 -14.08 -9.27
N GLY A 103 26.30 -13.54 -8.05
CA GLY A 103 26.47 -12.11 -7.80
C GLY A 103 25.17 -11.31 -8.03
N SER A 104 25.21 -10.30 -8.89
CA SER A 104 24.02 -9.50 -9.23
C SER A 104 23.06 -10.27 -10.14
N PHE A 105 21.77 -9.95 -10.04
CA PHE A 105 20.75 -10.49 -10.95
C PHE A 105 20.99 -9.97 -12.38
N VAL A 106 21.17 -10.87 -13.35
CA VAL A 106 21.31 -10.55 -14.77
C VAL A 106 20.27 -11.34 -15.55
N TYR A 107 19.23 -10.67 -16.03
CA TYR A 107 18.04 -11.30 -16.59
C TYR A 107 18.34 -12.20 -17.80
N GLU A 108 19.21 -11.72 -18.69
CA GLU A 108 19.59 -12.39 -19.94
C GLU A 108 20.26 -13.73 -19.69
N THR A 109 21.00 -13.86 -18.57
CA THR A 109 21.67 -15.12 -18.20
C THR A 109 20.73 -16.15 -17.60
N LEU A 110 19.55 -15.72 -17.15
CA LEU A 110 18.56 -16.54 -16.46
C LEU A 110 17.43 -17.00 -17.39
N LEU A 111 17.46 -16.61 -18.67
CA LEU A 111 16.45 -17.00 -19.64
C LEU A 111 16.33 -18.53 -19.75
N GLY A 112 15.10 -19.02 -19.62
CA GLY A 112 14.82 -20.45 -19.57
C GLY A 112 13.57 -20.81 -18.79
N THR A 113 13.18 -22.07 -18.93
CA THR A 113 12.12 -22.70 -18.14
C THR A 113 12.76 -23.54 -17.05
N TYR A 114 12.26 -23.38 -15.83
CA TYR A 114 12.75 -24.03 -14.64
C TYR A 114 11.58 -24.72 -13.92
N THR A 115 11.83 -25.92 -13.45
CA THR A 115 10.82 -26.74 -12.78
C THR A 115 11.35 -27.13 -11.42
N TRP A 116 10.58 -26.84 -10.37
CA TRP A 116 10.90 -27.24 -9.01
C TRP A 116 10.83 -28.76 -8.87
N ASN A 117 11.85 -29.38 -8.28
CA ASN A 117 11.85 -30.79 -7.93
C ASN A 117 11.60 -30.95 -6.43
N ASN A 118 10.44 -31.49 -6.07
CA ASN A 118 10.04 -31.61 -4.67
C ASN A 118 10.84 -32.67 -3.90
N SER A 119 11.43 -33.65 -4.58
CA SER A 119 12.26 -34.70 -3.96
C SER A 119 13.66 -34.20 -3.64
N THR A 120 14.30 -33.50 -4.58
CA THR A 120 15.67 -32.99 -4.39
C THR A 120 15.72 -31.60 -3.79
N LYS A 121 14.57 -30.91 -3.69
CA LYS A 121 14.44 -29.53 -3.22
C LYS A 121 15.35 -28.55 -4.00
N MET A 122 15.38 -28.73 -5.32
CA MET A 122 16.21 -27.95 -6.25
C MET A 122 15.42 -27.61 -7.51
N TRP A 123 15.85 -26.55 -8.19
CA TRP A 123 15.35 -26.15 -9.50
C TRP A 123 16.10 -26.86 -10.63
N ASN A 124 15.36 -27.45 -11.56
CA ASN A 124 15.90 -28.03 -12.78
C ASN A 124 15.60 -27.10 -13.97
N LYS A 125 16.63 -26.64 -14.69
CA LYS A 125 16.42 -25.97 -15.99
C LYS A 125 16.00 -27.02 -17.02
N THR A 126 14.78 -26.92 -17.53
CA THR A 126 14.17 -27.89 -18.44
C THR A 126 14.21 -27.45 -19.91
N ALA A 127 14.28 -26.15 -20.17
CA ALA A 127 14.40 -25.59 -21.51
C ALA A 127 15.09 -24.22 -21.52
N ASN A 128 15.64 -23.83 -22.67
CA ASN A 128 15.93 -22.43 -22.97
C ASN A 128 14.65 -21.74 -23.46
N SER A 129 14.49 -20.46 -23.15
CA SER A 129 13.29 -19.66 -23.47
C SER A 129 13.71 -18.21 -23.69
N THR A 130 12.82 -17.38 -24.25
CA THR A 130 13.01 -15.92 -24.34
C THR A 130 12.63 -15.19 -23.05
N ASN A 131 12.02 -15.91 -22.11
CA ASN A 131 11.59 -15.40 -20.81
C ASN A 131 12.18 -16.27 -19.68
N VAL A 132 12.04 -15.81 -18.43
CA VAL A 132 12.28 -16.66 -17.25
C VAL A 132 10.94 -17.24 -16.80
N THR A 133 10.78 -18.56 -16.90
CA THR A 133 9.56 -19.27 -16.50
C THR A 133 9.86 -20.24 -15.37
N LEU A 134 9.16 -20.11 -14.25
CA LEU A 134 9.31 -20.98 -13.09
C LEU A 134 8.02 -21.77 -12.86
N HIS A 135 8.09 -23.10 -12.86
CA HIS A 135 7.00 -24.00 -12.46
C HIS A 135 7.27 -24.54 -11.06
N PHE A 136 6.32 -24.31 -10.14
CA PHE A 136 6.46 -24.67 -8.74
C PHE A 136 5.11 -25.02 -8.12
N PRO A 137 5.08 -25.69 -6.96
CA PRO A 137 3.85 -25.91 -6.21
C PRO A 137 3.35 -24.60 -5.60
N GLU A 138 2.05 -24.36 -5.61
CA GLU A 138 1.47 -23.12 -5.05
C GLU A 138 1.76 -22.91 -3.55
N ASN A 139 2.02 -23.99 -2.81
CA ASN A 139 2.44 -23.96 -1.40
C ASN A 139 3.32 -25.19 -1.09
N ASN A 140 3.83 -25.27 0.13
CA ASN A 140 4.72 -26.34 0.58
C ASN A 140 4.06 -27.72 0.73
N ALA A 141 2.73 -27.78 0.84
CA ALA A 141 1.95 -29.00 1.01
C ALA A 141 1.51 -29.61 -0.34
N THR A 142 1.45 -28.79 -1.40
CA THR A 142 1.13 -29.23 -2.76
C THR A 142 2.31 -30.00 -3.37
N SER A 143 2.04 -31.20 -3.88
CA SER A 143 3.06 -32.07 -4.47
C SER A 143 3.28 -31.83 -5.97
N SER A 144 2.30 -31.26 -6.66
CA SER A 144 2.35 -30.93 -8.08
C SER A 144 2.82 -29.49 -8.31
N ASN A 145 3.50 -29.26 -9.43
CA ASN A 145 3.88 -27.90 -9.84
C ASN A 145 2.72 -27.22 -10.56
N ASN A 146 1.70 -26.81 -9.80
CA ASN A 146 0.48 -26.20 -10.32
C ASN A 146 0.52 -24.67 -10.41
N ALA A 147 1.58 -24.03 -9.91
CA ALA A 147 1.85 -22.62 -10.07
C ALA A 147 2.92 -22.36 -11.14
N MET A 148 2.79 -21.23 -11.83
CA MET A 148 3.75 -20.77 -12.83
C MET A 148 3.98 -19.27 -12.66
N LEU A 149 5.24 -18.86 -12.59
CA LEU A 149 5.68 -17.47 -12.68
C LEU A 149 6.39 -17.27 -14.02
N VAL A 150 6.00 -16.24 -14.76
CA VAL A 150 6.68 -15.82 -15.99
C VAL A 150 7.18 -14.39 -15.83
N LEU A 151 8.48 -14.16 -16.03
CA LEU A 151 9.10 -12.84 -16.08
C LEU A 151 9.57 -12.55 -17.51
N GLU A 152 8.98 -11.52 -18.10
CA GLU A 152 9.13 -11.15 -19.51
C GLU A 152 9.69 -9.73 -19.64
N ASN A 153 10.53 -9.51 -20.66
CA ASN A 153 11.02 -8.19 -21.07
C ASN A 153 11.58 -7.34 -19.91
N TYR A 154 12.22 -7.99 -18.94
CA TYR A 154 12.78 -7.30 -17.79
C TYR A 154 14.03 -6.54 -18.18
N THR A 155 14.10 -5.28 -17.79
CA THR A 155 15.31 -4.47 -17.88
C THR A 155 15.55 -3.79 -16.55
N SER A 156 16.82 -3.52 -16.25
CA SER A 156 17.21 -2.82 -15.05
C SER A 156 18.30 -1.78 -15.32
N LEU A 157 18.37 -0.81 -14.42
CA LEU A 157 19.44 0.16 -14.32
C LEU A 157 20.35 -0.26 -13.17
N ASN A 158 21.60 -0.53 -13.48
CA ASN A 158 22.60 -0.92 -12.48
C ASN A 158 23.27 0.33 -11.90
N ILE A 159 23.22 0.45 -10.58
CA ILE A 159 23.76 1.58 -9.84
C ILE A 159 24.51 1.05 -8.63
N GLY A 160 25.83 1.14 -8.68
CA GLY A 160 26.70 0.49 -7.70
C GLY A 160 26.44 -1.01 -7.67
N LYS A 161 26.06 -1.54 -6.51
CA LYS A 161 25.69 -2.96 -6.32
C LYS A 161 24.21 -3.26 -6.49
N ASN A 162 23.39 -2.22 -6.71
CA ASN A 162 21.94 -2.36 -6.81
C ASN A 162 21.51 -2.46 -8.28
N SER A 163 20.55 -3.32 -8.58
CA SER A 163 19.89 -3.40 -9.88
C SER A 163 18.44 -2.95 -9.71
N LEU A 164 18.09 -1.80 -10.29
CA LEU A 164 16.77 -1.20 -10.14
C LEU A 164 15.93 -1.49 -11.39
N PRO A 165 14.72 -2.06 -11.27
CA PRO A 165 13.89 -2.39 -12.43
C PRO A 165 13.46 -1.13 -13.20
N THR A 166 13.64 -1.13 -14.52
CA THR A 166 13.17 -0.04 -15.39
C THR A 166 11.97 -0.44 -16.24
N LYS A 167 11.81 -1.74 -16.48
CA LYS A 167 10.68 -2.34 -17.20
C LYS A 167 10.61 -3.84 -16.85
N GLY A 168 9.43 -4.43 -17.00
CA GLY A 168 9.27 -5.88 -16.98
C GLY A 168 7.84 -6.26 -16.67
N LYS A 169 7.47 -7.47 -17.10
CA LYS A 169 6.15 -8.04 -16.81
C LYS A 169 6.31 -9.35 -16.07
N ALA A 170 5.71 -9.46 -14.88
CA ALA A 170 5.69 -10.66 -14.09
C ALA A 170 4.25 -11.16 -13.97
N THR A 171 3.97 -12.39 -14.38
CA THR A 171 2.64 -13.01 -14.29
C THR A 171 2.71 -14.29 -13.48
N ILE A 172 1.81 -14.44 -12.51
CA ILE A 172 1.63 -15.67 -11.74
C ILE A 172 0.26 -16.29 -12.06
N THR A 173 0.29 -17.57 -12.42
CA THR A 173 -0.92 -18.38 -12.61
C THR A 173 -0.90 -19.58 -11.68
N VAL A 174 -2.06 -19.98 -11.18
CA VAL A 174 -2.27 -21.22 -10.40
C VAL A 174 -3.38 -22.01 -11.07
N ASN A 175 -3.14 -23.29 -11.36
CA ASN A 175 -4.07 -24.14 -12.12
C ASN A 175 -4.53 -23.45 -13.43
N ASN A 176 -3.58 -22.80 -14.13
CA ASN A 176 -3.77 -22.02 -15.35
C ASN A 176 -4.70 -20.79 -15.23
N LYS A 177 -5.06 -20.37 -14.02
CA LYS A 177 -5.80 -19.13 -13.77
C LYS A 177 -4.84 -18.03 -13.35
N LYS A 178 -4.93 -16.85 -13.97
CA LYS A 178 -4.12 -15.68 -13.61
C LYS A 178 -4.54 -15.18 -12.22
N ILE A 179 -3.57 -15.12 -11.31
CA ILE A 179 -3.77 -14.70 -9.93
C ILE A 179 -3.18 -13.30 -9.72
N ILE A 180 -1.96 -13.09 -10.22
CA ILE A 180 -1.21 -11.83 -10.13
C ILE A 180 -0.61 -11.52 -11.49
N GLU A 181 -0.61 -10.26 -11.87
CA GLU A 181 0.24 -9.74 -12.95
C GLU A 181 0.72 -8.35 -12.59
N VAL A 182 2.02 -8.12 -12.69
CA VAL A 182 2.66 -6.81 -12.50
C VAL A 182 3.33 -6.45 -13.82
N ASP A 183 2.79 -5.45 -14.49
CA ASP A 183 3.33 -4.86 -15.72
C ASP A 183 3.97 -3.51 -15.39
N MET A 184 5.29 -3.51 -15.23
CA MET A 184 6.10 -2.30 -15.12
C MET A 184 6.41 -1.84 -16.53
N ARG A 185 5.59 -0.93 -17.06
CA ARG A 185 5.77 -0.43 -18.43
C ARG A 185 7.02 0.42 -18.55
N LYS A 186 7.25 1.25 -17.53
CA LYS A 186 8.36 2.19 -17.48
C LYS A 186 8.60 2.66 -16.04
N ILE A 187 9.86 2.66 -15.61
CA ILE A 187 10.34 3.36 -14.42
C ILE A 187 11.62 4.10 -14.80
N GLU A 188 11.61 5.42 -14.64
CA GLU A 188 12.79 6.27 -14.83
C GLU A 188 13.31 6.74 -13.49
N TYR A 189 14.61 6.59 -13.28
CA TYR A 189 15.31 7.09 -12.12
C TYR A 189 16.03 8.40 -12.46
N GLY A 190 16.13 9.31 -11.49
CA GLY A 190 16.92 10.53 -11.63
C GLY A 190 18.43 10.29 -11.47
N LEU A 191 19.19 11.38 -11.60
CA LEU A 191 20.65 11.39 -11.36
C LEU A 191 21.01 10.91 -9.95
N ILE A 192 20.08 11.09 -8.99
CA ILE A 192 20.10 10.38 -7.72
C ILE A 192 19.24 9.12 -7.90
N PRO A 193 19.86 7.92 -7.86
CA PRO A 193 19.26 6.61 -8.15
C PRO A 193 17.94 6.30 -7.44
N THR A 194 17.77 6.84 -6.24
CA THR A 194 16.64 6.56 -5.35
C THR A 194 15.44 7.49 -5.58
N LEU A 195 15.58 8.49 -6.45
CA LEU A 195 14.48 9.36 -6.87
C LEU A 195 13.91 8.83 -8.18
N ILE A 196 12.78 8.13 -8.09
CA ILE A 196 11.97 7.77 -9.28
C ILE A 196 11.49 9.08 -9.88
N ASN A 197 11.90 9.42 -11.11
CA ASN A 197 11.39 10.56 -11.86
C ASN A 197 10.04 10.25 -12.48
N SER A 198 9.85 9.04 -12.99
CA SER A 198 8.55 8.59 -13.49
C SER A 198 8.35 7.10 -13.27
N ALA A 199 7.10 6.68 -13.09
CA ALA A 199 6.72 5.28 -13.07
C ALA A 199 5.32 5.10 -13.68
N ASP A 200 5.14 4.05 -14.48
CA ASP A 200 3.86 3.55 -14.97
C ASP A 200 3.82 2.04 -14.73
N ILE A 201 3.01 1.63 -13.75
CA ILE A 201 2.91 0.26 -13.27
C ILE A 201 1.44 -0.15 -13.24
N THR A 202 1.12 -1.28 -13.86
CA THR A 202 -0.20 -1.91 -13.75
C THR A 202 -0.07 -3.18 -12.91
N ILE A 203 -0.88 -3.31 -11.87
CA ILE A 203 -0.92 -4.47 -10.98
C ILE A 203 -2.33 -5.06 -11.07
N TYR A 204 -2.43 -6.27 -11.60
CA TYR A 204 -3.61 -7.10 -11.49
C TYR A 204 -3.43 -8.05 -10.31
N GLY A 205 -4.40 -8.05 -9.40
CA GLY A 205 -4.56 -9.06 -8.35
C GLY A 205 -6.05 -9.37 -8.28
N ALA A 206 -6.45 -10.56 -8.70
CA ALA A 206 -7.86 -10.86 -8.94
C ALA A 206 -8.76 -10.46 -7.73
N PRO A 207 -9.89 -9.78 -7.94
CA PRO A 207 -10.43 -9.26 -9.20
C PRO A 207 -9.97 -7.84 -9.58
N PHE A 208 -9.09 -7.22 -8.81
CA PHE A 208 -8.73 -5.81 -8.94
C PHE A 208 -7.59 -5.59 -9.93
N THR A 209 -7.64 -4.45 -10.60
CA THR A 209 -6.53 -3.89 -11.36
C THR A 209 -6.22 -2.51 -10.83
N THR A 210 -4.98 -2.26 -10.45
CA THR A 210 -4.46 -0.96 -10.01
C THR A 210 -3.46 -0.44 -11.03
N VAL A 211 -3.65 0.78 -11.51
CA VAL A 211 -2.70 1.50 -12.36
C VAL A 211 -2.09 2.63 -11.54
N VAL A 212 -0.78 2.56 -11.30
CA VAL A 212 0.00 3.56 -10.58
C VAL A 212 0.83 4.36 -11.58
N LYS A 213 0.66 5.67 -11.56
CA LYS A 213 1.45 6.64 -12.31
C LYS A 213 2.11 7.62 -11.37
N LEU A 214 3.42 7.79 -11.50
CA LEU A 214 4.20 8.81 -10.81
C LEU A 214 4.93 9.63 -11.85
N GLU A 215 4.88 10.95 -11.74
CA GLU A 215 5.60 11.86 -12.63
C GLU A 215 6.20 13.02 -11.84
N LYS A 216 7.50 13.26 -12.04
CA LYS A 216 8.20 14.42 -11.51
C LYS A 216 8.19 15.54 -12.54
N ASN A 217 7.75 16.73 -12.15
CA ASN A 217 7.86 17.95 -12.92
C ASN A 217 8.58 19.02 -12.09
N GLY A 218 9.85 19.27 -12.40
CA GLY A 218 10.70 20.15 -11.59
C GLY A 218 10.81 19.65 -10.14
N PHE A 219 10.29 20.43 -9.19
CA PHE A 219 10.26 20.09 -7.76
C PHE A 219 8.94 19.49 -7.29
N ALA A 220 8.02 19.16 -8.21
CA ALA A 220 6.75 18.56 -7.88
C ALA A 220 6.71 17.09 -8.31
N TYR A 221 6.10 16.23 -7.48
CA TYR A 221 5.71 14.87 -7.83
C TYR A 221 4.21 14.78 -7.93
N ASN A 222 3.71 14.20 -9.01
CA ASN A 222 2.31 13.88 -9.23
C ASN A 222 2.14 12.37 -9.20
N LEU A 223 1.38 11.87 -8.23
CA LEU A 223 0.99 10.48 -8.09
C LEU A 223 -0.48 10.34 -8.50
N THR A 224 -0.79 9.32 -9.29
CA THR A 224 -2.16 8.85 -9.50
C THR A 224 -2.17 7.33 -9.34
N SER A 225 -3.10 6.80 -8.57
CA SER A 225 -3.35 5.36 -8.45
C SER A 225 -4.83 5.12 -8.66
N ASN A 226 -5.18 4.43 -9.75
CA ASN A 226 -6.56 4.07 -10.06
C ASN A 226 -6.73 2.57 -9.88
N THR A 227 -7.57 2.16 -8.93
CA THR A 227 -7.96 0.77 -8.74
C THR A 227 -9.37 0.57 -9.29
N SER A 228 -9.58 -0.53 -10.01
CA SER A 228 -10.90 -0.91 -10.55
C SER A 228 -11.11 -2.42 -10.46
N ALA A 229 -12.36 -2.84 -10.29
CA ALA A 229 -12.80 -4.22 -10.48
C ALA A 229 -13.92 -4.30 -11.55
N PRO A 230 -14.15 -5.47 -12.18
CA PRO A 230 -15.15 -5.64 -13.25
C PRO A 230 -16.59 -5.28 -12.88
N ASP A 231 -16.90 -5.23 -11.59
CA ASP A 231 -18.24 -5.00 -11.04
C ASP A 231 -18.50 -3.55 -10.62
N GLY A 232 -17.61 -2.62 -10.99
CA GLY A 232 -17.79 -1.19 -10.78
C GLY A 232 -17.12 -0.64 -9.52
N CYS A 233 -16.51 -1.47 -8.67
CA CYS A 233 -15.71 -0.98 -7.55
C CYS A 233 -14.49 -0.20 -8.08
N THR A 234 -14.45 1.12 -7.85
CA THR A 234 -13.34 1.97 -8.26
C THR A 234 -12.82 2.81 -7.10
N THR A 235 -11.51 3.07 -7.10
CA THR A 235 -10.86 3.94 -6.12
C THR A 235 -9.79 4.72 -6.84
N THR A 236 -9.77 6.04 -6.65
CA THR A 236 -8.76 6.92 -7.24
C THR A 236 -8.01 7.60 -6.11
N VAL A 237 -6.68 7.44 -6.10
CA VAL A 237 -5.79 8.23 -5.24
C VAL A 237 -5.03 9.20 -6.13
N LYS A 238 -5.03 10.47 -5.77
CA LYS A 238 -4.18 11.50 -6.38
C LYS A 238 -3.28 12.08 -5.29
N GLY A 239 -2.04 12.34 -5.63
CA GLY A 239 -1.08 12.96 -4.73
C GLY A 239 -0.26 14.00 -5.48
N VAL A 240 -0.03 15.14 -4.87
CA VAL A 240 0.93 16.15 -5.30
C VAL A 240 1.87 16.39 -4.14
N ILE A 241 3.16 16.16 -4.35
CA ILE A 241 4.19 16.42 -3.33
C ILE A 241 5.14 17.46 -3.89
N ASN A 242 5.13 18.65 -3.29
CA ASN A 242 6.06 19.70 -3.64
C ASN A 242 7.29 19.62 -2.75
N LEU A 243 8.47 19.64 -3.36
CA LEU A 243 9.74 19.65 -2.66
C LEU A 243 10.23 21.07 -2.39
N THR A 244 11.05 21.22 -1.36
CA THR A 244 11.93 22.37 -1.20
C THR A 244 13.06 22.28 -2.24
N ASN A 245 13.53 23.42 -2.74
CA ASN A 245 14.61 23.51 -3.74
C ASN A 245 16.00 23.17 -3.15
N ASN A 246 16.10 22.17 -2.27
CA ASN A 246 17.36 21.77 -1.66
C ASN A 246 17.98 20.62 -2.45
N SER A 247 18.94 20.97 -3.29
CA SER A 247 19.77 20.12 -4.14
C SER A 247 20.72 19.16 -3.39
N ASN A 248 20.62 19.05 -2.06
CA ASN A 248 21.61 18.35 -1.22
C ASN A 248 21.11 17.00 -0.68
N ILE A 249 20.52 16.16 -1.54
CA ILE A 249 20.25 14.77 -1.17
C ILE A 249 21.56 13.99 -1.33
N SER A 250 22.27 13.76 -0.22
CA SER A 250 23.47 12.92 -0.17
C SER A 250 23.14 11.49 -0.64
N THR A 251 24.03 10.89 -1.44
CA THR A 251 23.87 9.54 -2.01
C THR A 251 24.33 8.41 -1.08
N ASP A 252 24.99 8.73 0.04
CA ASP A 252 25.61 7.75 0.92
C ASP A 252 24.79 7.59 2.22
N ASN A 253 24.41 6.34 2.55
CA ASN A 253 23.65 5.96 3.76
C ASN A 253 22.31 6.70 3.98
N VAL A 254 21.46 6.71 2.94
CA VAL A 254 20.16 7.39 2.98
C VAL A 254 19.12 6.64 3.84
N ASP A 255 18.74 7.23 4.97
CA ASP A 255 17.44 6.95 5.60
C ASP A 255 16.34 7.69 4.81
N LEU A 256 15.77 7.00 3.82
CA LEU A 256 14.77 7.53 2.88
C LEU A 256 13.59 8.23 3.58
N LYS A 257 13.24 7.81 4.80
CA LYS A 257 12.13 8.40 5.57
C LYS A 257 12.48 9.80 6.09
N THR A 258 13.73 10.01 6.48
CA THR A 258 14.21 11.29 7.02
C THR A 258 14.43 12.30 5.90
N ILE A 259 15.00 11.87 4.77
CA ILE A 259 15.20 12.72 3.59
C ILE A 259 13.86 13.19 2.99
N ALA A 260 12.85 12.32 2.94
CA ALA A 260 11.54 12.68 2.39
C ALA A 260 10.92 13.87 3.16
N PHE A 261 10.85 13.80 4.48
CA PHE A 261 10.18 14.83 5.27
C PHE A 261 10.92 16.18 5.30
N GLU A 262 12.25 16.16 5.36
CA GLU A 262 13.07 17.37 5.35
C GLU A 262 12.93 18.14 4.03
N ASN A 263 12.75 17.43 2.92
CA ASN A 263 12.63 18.02 1.59
C ASN A 263 11.19 18.31 1.14
N PHE A 264 10.16 17.96 1.91
CA PHE A 264 8.78 18.32 1.55
C PHE A 264 8.47 19.76 1.91
N LYS A 265 8.00 20.53 0.93
CA LYS A 265 7.45 21.87 1.13
C LYS A 265 5.99 21.77 1.54
N ASP A 266 5.19 21.11 0.72
CA ASP A 266 3.77 20.91 0.93
C ASP A 266 3.30 19.65 0.20
N LEU A 267 2.12 19.17 0.58
CA LEU A 267 1.50 18.01 -0.04
C LEU A 267 -0.01 18.19 -0.14
N GLU A 268 -0.57 17.65 -1.21
CA GLU A 268 -2.00 17.48 -1.42
C GLU A 268 -2.25 16.02 -1.76
N PHE A 269 -3.17 15.37 -1.06
CA PHE A 269 -3.62 14.02 -1.40
C PHE A 269 -5.13 14.02 -1.48
N SER A 270 -5.69 13.35 -2.48
CA SER A 270 -7.11 13.01 -2.49
C SER A 270 -7.30 11.52 -2.69
N VAL A 271 -8.25 10.96 -1.94
CA VAL A 271 -8.74 9.60 -2.11
C VAL A 271 -10.22 9.72 -2.43
N ASN A 272 -10.59 9.32 -3.64
CA ASN A 272 -11.98 9.25 -4.08
C ASN A 272 -12.42 7.79 -4.15
N PHE A 273 -13.58 7.53 -3.55
CA PHE A 273 -14.29 6.28 -3.62
C PHE A 273 -15.78 6.60 -3.80
N GLU A 274 -16.33 6.24 -4.96
CA GLU A 274 -17.70 6.62 -5.36
C GLU A 274 -17.92 8.14 -5.17
N ASP A 275 -18.98 8.51 -4.46
CA ASP A 275 -19.34 9.91 -4.21
C ASP A 275 -18.51 10.57 -3.09
N LEU A 276 -17.70 9.80 -2.34
CA LEU A 276 -16.89 10.33 -1.24
C LEU A 276 -15.46 10.65 -1.71
N GLU A 277 -15.00 11.84 -1.39
CA GLU A 277 -13.60 12.25 -1.54
C GLU A 277 -13.07 12.75 -0.20
N LEU A 278 -11.94 12.19 0.22
CA LEU A 278 -11.12 12.72 1.30
C LEU A 278 -9.98 13.51 0.69
N LYS A 279 -9.92 14.80 0.94
CA LYS A 279 -8.91 15.69 0.37
C LYS A 279 -8.06 16.32 1.46
N ALA A 280 -6.84 15.85 1.59
CA ALA A 280 -5.85 16.34 2.54
C ALA A 280 -4.89 17.34 1.89
N LYS A 281 -4.59 18.41 2.62
CA LYS A 281 -3.55 19.38 2.30
C LYS A 281 -2.69 19.60 3.53
N ALA A 282 -1.37 19.51 3.40
CA ALA A 282 -0.46 19.84 4.49
C ALA A 282 0.65 20.80 4.05
N ASP A 283 0.82 21.88 4.82
CA ASP A 283 1.93 22.82 4.72
C ASP A 283 3.08 22.36 5.64
N ILE A 284 3.97 21.56 5.06
CA ILE A 284 5.09 20.96 5.79
C ILE A 284 6.17 21.98 6.11
N ALA A 285 6.39 22.96 5.22
CA ALA A 285 7.33 24.06 5.46
C ALA A 285 6.87 24.93 6.63
N GLY A 286 5.58 25.29 6.67
CA GLY A 286 4.97 26.04 7.76
C GLY A 286 5.07 25.28 9.08
N LEU A 287 4.75 23.98 9.10
CA LEU A 287 4.89 23.15 10.30
C LEU A 287 6.35 23.12 10.79
N LYS A 288 7.32 22.90 9.90
CA LYS A 288 8.76 22.90 10.23
C LYS A 288 9.24 24.26 10.74
N SER A 289 8.68 25.36 10.26
CA SER A 289 9.07 26.71 10.69
C SER A 289 8.82 26.99 12.18
N LEU A 290 7.94 26.22 12.83
CA LEU A 290 7.74 26.29 14.27
C LEU A 290 8.99 25.87 15.07
N ASN A 291 9.91 25.12 14.45
CA ASN A 291 11.15 24.64 15.05
C ASN A 291 10.93 23.94 16.41
N LYS A 292 9.85 23.16 16.50
CA LYS A 292 9.49 22.40 17.70
C LYS A 292 9.94 20.95 17.57
N ASN A 293 10.37 20.37 18.69
CA ASN A 293 10.69 18.95 18.77
C ASN A 293 9.43 18.05 18.76
N VAL A 294 8.30 18.59 19.23
CA VAL A 294 6.99 17.93 19.28
C VAL A 294 5.94 18.96 18.88
N TYR A 295 5.08 18.60 17.93
CA TYR A 295 3.96 19.44 17.49
C TYR A 295 2.71 19.11 18.32
N SER A 296 2.01 20.14 18.78
CA SER A 296 0.69 19.95 19.40
C SER A 296 -0.37 19.61 18.35
N ILE A 297 -1.54 19.16 18.78
CA ILE A 297 -2.69 19.01 17.89
C ILE A 297 -3.09 20.34 17.23
N GLU A 298 -2.96 21.45 17.95
CA GLU A 298 -3.20 22.78 17.39
C GLU A 298 -2.21 23.10 16.26
N ASP A 299 -0.93 22.74 16.43
CA ASP A 299 0.07 22.87 15.36
C ASP A 299 -0.35 22.00 14.16
N ILE A 300 -0.74 20.74 14.38
CA ILE A 300 -1.16 19.83 13.30
C ILE A 300 -2.41 20.36 12.59
N ASN A 301 -3.47 20.70 13.32
CA ASN A 301 -4.74 21.20 12.75
C ASN A 301 -4.59 22.57 12.08
N LYS A 302 -3.53 23.33 12.38
CA LYS A 302 -3.20 24.59 11.70
C LYS A 302 -2.57 24.35 10.34
N PHE A 303 -1.70 23.35 10.22
CA PHE A 303 -0.91 23.11 9.00
C PHE A 303 -1.40 21.92 8.18
N VAL A 304 -2.33 21.12 8.69
CA VAL A 304 -2.95 19.97 8.01
C VAL A 304 -4.46 20.18 7.99
N ASN A 305 -5.03 20.23 6.80
CA ASN A 305 -6.47 20.28 6.59
C ASN A 305 -6.92 19.04 5.81
N VAL A 306 -8.00 18.41 6.24
CA VAL A 306 -8.60 17.28 5.52
C VAL A 306 -10.08 17.56 5.32
N ASP A 307 -10.47 17.82 4.09
CA ASP A 307 -11.86 18.02 3.69
C ASP A 307 -12.50 16.66 3.41
N VAL A 308 -13.73 16.48 3.91
CA VAL A 308 -14.61 15.38 3.53
C VAL A 308 -15.62 15.94 2.55
N ILE A 309 -15.62 15.41 1.34
CA ILE A 309 -16.45 15.87 0.22
C ILE A 309 -17.37 14.72 -0.17
N SER A 310 -18.67 14.96 -0.25
CA SER A 310 -19.64 14.02 -0.78
C SER A 310 -20.36 14.63 -1.99
N SER A 311 -20.47 13.89 -3.09
CA SER A 311 -21.11 14.33 -4.33
C SER A 311 -20.60 15.70 -4.82
N GLY A 312 -19.28 15.91 -4.71
CA GLY A 312 -18.60 17.15 -5.08
C GLY A 312 -18.81 18.34 -4.13
N LYS A 313 -19.54 18.18 -3.03
CA LYS A 313 -19.74 19.21 -2.00
C LYS A 313 -19.00 18.85 -0.73
N LYS A 314 -18.29 19.83 -0.17
CA LYS A 314 -17.71 19.68 1.17
C LYS A 314 -18.83 19.48 2.19
N VAL A 315 -18.74 18.41 2.98
CA VAL A 315 -19.73 18.06 4.01
C VAL A 315 -19.15 18.09 5.42
N ALA A 316 -17.84 17.89 5.57
CA ALA A 316 -17.15 17.97 6.86
C ALA A 316 -15.66 18.29 6.70
N ASN A 317 -15.00 18.50 7.84
CA ASN A 317 -13.55 18.47 8.01
C ASN A 317 -13.16 17.32 8.93
N LEU A 318 -12.01 16.71 8.73
CA LEU A 318 -11.36 15.95 9.79
C LEU A 318 -10.44 16.87 10.59
N ARG A 319 -10.59 16.86 11.91
CA ARG A 319 -9.70 17.56 12.84
C ARG A 319 -9.14 16.57 13.83
N TYR A 320 -7.83 16.58 14.05
CA TYR A 320 -7.24 15.76 15.09
C TYR A 320 -7.65 16.27 16.47
N ASN A 321 -7.92 15.36 17.39
CA ASN A 321 -8.09 15.63 18.81
C ASN A 321 -7.24 14.66 19.63
N GLU A 322 -6.96 15.03 20.88
CA GLU A 322 -6.29 14.15 21.84
C GLU A 322 -7.37 13.40 22.61
N ASP A 323 -7.28 12.08 22.64
CA ASP A 323 -8.05 11.31 23.61
C ASP A 323 -7.42 11.44 25.01
N ASN A 324 -8.14 10.92 26.01
CA ASN A 324 -7.70 10.94 27.41
C ASN A 324 -6.40 10.16 27.68
N ASN A 325 -5.89 9.42 26.69
CA ASN A 325 -4.65 8.63 26.78
C ASN A 325 -3.48 9.27 26.01
N GLY A 326 -3.62 10.51 25.53
CA GLY A 326 -2.58 11.19 24.76
C GLY A 326 -2.47 10.70 23.31
N LYS A 327 -3.50 10.02 22.79
CA LYS A 327 -3.54 9.48 21.43
C LYS A 327 -4.26 10.45 20.52
N TYR A 328 -3.73 10.62 19.30
CA TYR A 328 -4.39 11.43 18.28
C TYR A 328 -5.48 10.62 17.60
N ASP A 329 -6.71 11.11 17.70
CA ASP A 329 -7.89 10.54 17.05
C ASP A 329 -8.64 11.65 16.29
N PRO A 330 -8.85 11.49 14.98
CA PRO A 330 -9.59 12.48 14.20
C PRO A 330 -11.09 12.49 14.56
N ASP A 331 -11.66 13.69 14.57
CA ASP A 331 -13.10 13.92 14.63
C ASP A 331 -13.58 14.45 13.27
N VAL A 332 -14.78 14.00 12.86
CA VAL A 332 -15.54 14.54 11.74
C VAL A 332 -16.33 15.74 12.25
N VAL A 333 -15.92 16.93 11.82
CA VAL A 333 -16.58 18.20 12.14
C VAL A 333 -17.40 18.64 10.94
N PHE A 334 -18.72 18.51 11.04
CA PHE A 334 -19.66 18.90 9.99
C PHE A 334 -19.79 20.42 9.88
N LEU A 335 -20.34 20.89 8.76
CA LEU A 335 -20.49 22.33 8.50
C LEU A 335 -21.45 23.03 9.47
N ASP A 336 -22.38 22.30 10.09
CA ASP A 336 -23.28 22.80 11.12
C ASP A 336 -22.63 22.88 12.51
N GLY A 337 -21.35 22.51 12.63
CA GLY A 337 -20.58 22.48 13.86
C GLY A 337 -20.76 21.20 14.68
N THR A 338 -21.63 20.28 14.26
CA THR A 338 -21.74 18.97 14.91
C THR A 338 -20.43 18.21 14.74
N THR A 339 -20.01 17.54 15.80
CA THR A 339 -18.72 16.84 15.85
C THR A 339 -18.96 15.40 16.28
N ASN A 340 -18.53 14.48 15.44
CA ASN A 340 -18.56 13.05 15.72
C ASN A 340 -17.13 12.51 15.68
N LYS A 341 -16.81 11.56 16.57
CA LYS A 341 -15.56 10.80 16.48
C LYS A 341 -15.47 10.18 15.09
N ALA A 342 -14.37 10.36 14.36
CA ALA A 342 -14.24 9.68 13.07
C ALA A 342 -14.26 8.15 13.28
N GLU A 343 -13.83 7.70 14.47
CA GLU A 343 -13.97 6.33 14.92
C GLU A 343 -15.41 5.78 14.79
N SER A 344 -16.47 6.58 14.94
CA SER A 344 -17.85 6.08 14.80
C SER A 344 -18.18 5.60 13.38
N TYR A 345 -17.53 6.20 12.37
CA TYR A 345 -17.65 5.82 10.97
C TYR A 345 -16.60 4.77 10.58
N PHE A 346 -15.37 4.96 11.06
CA PHE A 346 -14.22 4.24 10.55
C PHE A 346 -13.72 3.09 11.45
N SER A 347 -14.08 2.99 12.73
CA SER A 347 -13.69 1.82 13.55
C SER A 347 -14.41 0.56 13.12
N TYR A 348 -15.70 0.65 12.84
CA TYR A 348 -16.47 -0.48 12.37
C TYR A 348 -15.92 -0.96 11.03
N PHE A 349 -15.62 -0.02 10.14
CA PHE A 349 -14.89 -0.25 8.91
C PHE A 349 -13.49 -0.85 9.15
N SER A 350 -12.68 -0.29 10.05
CA SER A 350 -11.35 -0.78 10.42
C SER A 350 -11.39 -2.20 10.96
N LYS A 351 -12.33 -2.53 11.85
CA LYS A 351 -12.56 -3.90 12.36
C LYS A 351 -12.92 -4.85 11.23
N LYS A 352 -13.82 -4.43 10.36
CA LYS A 352 -14.28 -5.18 9.19
C LYS A 352 -13.19 -5.43 8.15
N VAL A 353 -12.40 -4.40 7.84
CA VAL A 353 -11.24 -4.52 6.96
C VAL A 353 -10.16 -5.34 7.63
N LYS A 354 -9.86 -5.12 8.91
CA LYS A 354 -8.93 -5.96 9.67
C LYS A 354 -9.40 -7.41 9.66
N HIS A 355 -10.69 -7.71 9.78
CA HIS A 355 -11.22 -9.06 9.67
C HIS A 355 -11.06 -9.61 8.24
N VAL A 356 -11.41 -8.84 7.20
CA VAL A 356 -11.14 -9.25 5.80
C VAL A 356 -9.67 -9.56 5.61
N PHE A 357 -8.77 -8.67 6.03
CA PHE A 357 -7.33 -8.86 5.97
C PHE A 357 -6.88 -10.04 6.84
N ARG A 358 -7.37 -10.22 8.06
CA ARG A 358 -7.02 -11.36 8.91
C ARG A 358 -7.47 -12.68 8.30
N VAL A 359 -8.64 -12.72 7.67
CA VAL A 359 -9.12 -13.94 7.00
C VAL A 359 -8.39 -14.17 5.67
N VAL A 360 -8.24 -13.14 4.84
CA VAL A 360 -7.42 -13.11 3.61
C VAL A 360 -6.00 -13.59 3.90
N PHE A 361 -5.45 -13.13 5.01
CA PHE A 361 -4.11 -13.44 5.46
C PHE A 361 -4.12 -14.52 6.55
N GLY A 362 -5.08 -15.44 6.59
CA GLY A 362 -5.05 -16.65 7.43
C GLY A 362 -4.72 -16.49 8.93
N LEU A 363 -4.90 -15.29 9.50
CA LEU A 363 -4.72 -14.95 10.91
C LEU A 363 -5.97 -15.24 11.75
N GLU A 364 -7.09 -15.53 11.11
CA GLU A 364 -8.36 -16.01 11.67
C GLU A 364 -8.94 -17.04 10.70
N LYS A 365 -9.39 -18.20 11.19
CA LYS A 365 -10.06 -19.23 10.39
C LYS A 365 -11.55 -18.99 10.30
#